data_AF-A0A9D8S6N8-F1
#
_entry.id   AF-A0A9D8S6N8-F1
#
_cell.length_a   1.000
_cell.length_b   1.000
_cell.length_c   1.000
_cell.angle_alpha   90.00
_cell.angle_beta   90.00
_cell.angle_gamma   90.00
#
_symmetry.space_group_name_H-M   'P 1'
#
loop_
_entity.id
_entity.type
_entity.pdbx_description
1 polymer ?
#
loop_
_entity_poly.entity_id
_entity_poly.type
_entity_poly.pdbx_seq_one_letter_code
_entity_poly.pdbx_strand_id
1 'polypeptide(L)'
;MEIYIFIALLFIYALTAFMLPKNTSKKIWTTAYIVSFAITAVAIFYVKLYADETLMKVGELNWYYLLYVFGSISIILGVINLWMYKKPLYHLFANKDEDEEDDIN
;
A
#
# COMPACT_ATOMS: atom_id res chain seq x y z
N MET A 1 -0.05 -14.29 -12.05
CA MET A 1 -1.02 -13.24 -12.48
C MET A 1 -0.70 -11.87 -11.88
N GLU A 2 0.07 -11.84 -10.79
CA GLU A 2 0.47 -10.65 -10.04
C GLU A 2 1.32 -9.67 -10.86
N ILE A 3 2.13 -10.17 -11.79
CA ILE A 3 2.97 -9.35 -12.68
C ILE A 3 2.11 -8.44 -13.58
N TYR A 4 0.96 -8.93 -14.06
CA TYR A 4 0.05 -8.11 -14.89
C TYR A 4 -0.57 -6.99 -14.06
N ILE A 5 -0.97 -7.27 -12.81
CA ILE A 5 -1.50 -6.29 -11.87
C ILE A 5 -0.44 -5.25 -11.53
N PHE A 6 0.80 -5.68 -11.29
CA PHE A 6 1.94 -4.80 -11.04
C PHE A 6 2.20 -3.85 -12.22
N ILE A 7 2.30 -4.38 -13.44
CA ILE A 7 2.52 -3.59 -14.65
C ILE A 7 1.35 -2.61 -14.88
N ALA A 8 0.11 -3.06 -14.70
CA ALA A 8 -1.07 -2.21 -14.84
C ALA A 8 -1.08 -1.06 -13.81
N LEU A 9 -0.77 -1.34 -12.54
CA LEU A 9 -0.66 -0.31 -11.51
C LEU A 9 0.46 0.69 -11.80
N LEU A 10 1.61 0.22 -12.28
CA LEU A 10 2.74 1.07 -12.64
C LEU A 10 2.39 1.96 -13.84
N PHE A 11 1.65 1.43 -14.82
CA PHE A 11 1.16 2.19 -15.96
C PHE A 11 0.15 3.26 -15.55
N ILE A 12 -0.81 2.92 -14.68
CA ILE A 12 -1.77 3.89 -14.12
C ILE A 12 -1.04 4.94 -13.28
N TYR A 13 0.00 4.56 -12.54
CA TYR A 13 0.85 5.50 -11.81
C TYR A 13 1.54 6.48 -12.75
N ALA A 14 2.13 6.01 -13.84
CA ALA A 14 2.74 6.87 -14.84
C ALA A 14 1.73 7.83 -15.50
N LEU A 15 0.53 7.33 -15.85
CA LEU A 15 -0.55 8.15 -16.40
C LEU A 15 -1.01 9.23 -15.41
N THR A 16 -1.27 8.85 -14.16
CA THR A 16 -1.72 9.79 -13.13
C THR A 16 -0.62 10.78 -12.73
N ALA A 17 0.65 10.39 -12.79
CA ALA A 17 1.78 11.30 -12.56
C ALA A 17 1.92 12.35 -13.67
N PHE A 18 1.53 12.04 -14.91
CA PHE A 18 1.53 12.99 -16.02
C PHE A 18 0.30 13.89 -16.04
N MET A 19 -0.89 13.33 -15.76
CA MET A 19 -2.15 14.06 -15.84
C MET A 19 -2.52 14.85 -14.59
N LEU A 20 -2.12 14.42 -13.38
CA LEU A 20 -2.55 15.04 -12.13
C LEU A 20 -1.45 15.85 -11.44
N PRO A 21 -1.82 16.95 -10.75
CA PRO A 21 -0.91 17.65 -9.85
C PRO A 21 -0.33 16.71 -8.79
N LYS A 22 0.96 16.90 -8.43
CA LYS A 22 1.70 16.04 -7.48
C LYS A 22 0.97 15.82 -6.15
N ASN A 23 0.26 16.83 -5.64
CA ASN A 23 -0.50 16.73 -4.40
C ASN A 23 -1.75 15.86 -4.52
N THR A 24 -2.44 15.91 -5.66
CA THR A 24 -3.65 15.09 -5.90
C THR A 24 -3.27 13.64 -6.14
N SER A 25 -2.19 13.38 -6.89
CA SER A 25 -1.66 12.03 -7.10
C SER A 25 -1.30 11.37 -5.75
N LYS A 26 -0.55 12.08 -4.89
CA LYS A 26 -0.21 11.61 -3.53
C LYS A 26 -1.43 11.18 -2.72
N LYS A 27 -2.46 12.02 -2.69
CA LYS A 27 -3.70 11.72 -1.95
C LYS A 27 -4.39 10.47 -2.49
N ILE A 28 -4.56 10.36 -3.81
CA ILE A 28 -5.23 9.21 -4.43
C ILE A 28 -4.49 7.90 -4.13
N TRP A 29 -3.17 7.87 -4.34
CA TRP A 29 -2.37 6.67 -4.12
C TRP A 29 -2.29 6.29 -2.65
N THR A 30 -2.23 7.27 -1.74
CA THR A 30 -2.28 7.00 -0.29
C THR A 30 -3.64 6.45 0.15
N THR A 31 -4.74 7.03 -0.33
CA THR A 31 -6.09 6.52 -0.02
C THR A 31 -6.28 5.11 -0.58
N ALA A 32 -5.86 4.85 -1.81
CA ALA A 32 -5.91 3.52 -2.41
C ALA A 32 -5.12 2.49 -1.58
N TYR A 33 -3.93 2.87 -1.10
CA TYR A 33 -3.12 2.04 -0.20
C TYR A 33 -3.86 1.73 1.10
N ILE A 34 -4.41 2.75 1.78
CA ILE A 34 -5.13 2.57 3.05
C ILE A 34 -6.32 1.63 2.88
N VAL A 35 -7.11 1.81 1.81
CA VAL A 35 -8.27 0.95 1.52
C VAL A 35 -7.82 -0.49 1.25
N SER A 36 -6.81 -0.71 0.42
CA SER A 36 -6.28 -2.04 0.12
C SER A 36 -5.73 -2.71 1.38
N PHE A 37 -5.05 -1.96 2.25
CA PHE A 37 -4.51 -2.46 3.50
C PHE A 37 -5.62 -2.85 4.49
N ALA A 38 -6.67 -2.03 4.61
CA ALA A 38 -7.81 -2.33 5.48
C ALA A 38 -8.53 -3.62 5.04
N ILE A 39 -8.77 -3.80 3.73
CA ILE A 39 -9.37 -5.03 3.18
C ILE A 39 -8.47 -6.24 3.47
N THR A 40 -7.16 -6.09 3.31
CA THR A 40 -6.19 -7.15 3.61
C THR A 40 -6.24 -7.53 5.10
N ALA A 41 -6.31 -6.55 6.01
CA ALA A 41 -6.41 -6.80 7.44
C ALA A 41 -7.70 -7.56 7.82
N VAL A 42 -8.84 -7.19 7.21
CA VAL A 42 -10.11 -7.91 7.39
C VAL A 42 -10.00 -9.35 6.87
N ALA A 43 -9.39 -9.55 5.71
CA ALA A 43 -9.18 -10.89 5.15
C ALA A 43 -8.27 -11.76 6.04
N ILE A 44 -7.17 -11.20 6.57
CA ILE A 44 -6.29 -11.88 7.55
C ILE A 44 -7.09 -12.28 8.79
N PHE A 45 -7.89 -11.35 9.33
CA PHE A 45 -8.68 -11.59 10.54
C PHE A 45 -9.67 -12.74 10.33
N TYR A 46 -10.40 -12.74 9.21
CA TYR A 46 -11.30 -13.83 8.85
C TYR A 46 -10.55 -15.15 8.67
N VAL A 47 -9.49 -15.20 7.87
CA VAL A 47 -8.70 -16.42 7.68
C VAL A 47 -8.19 -16.98 9.02
N LYS A 48 -7.75 -16.11 9.93
CA LYS A 48 -7.23 -16.52 11.24
C LYS A 48 -8.31 -17.04 12.19
N LEU A 49 -9.53 -16.52 12.12
CA LEU A 49 -10.66 -17.00 12.92
C LEU A 49 -11.12 -18.41 12.52
N TYR A 50 -11.00 -18.76 11.25
CA TYR A 50 -11.46 -20.04 10.71
C TYR A 50 -10.32 -21.02 10.41
N ALA A 51 -9.09 -20.73 10.86
CA ALA A 51 -7.89 -21.52 10.58
C ALA A 51 -7.91 -22.96 11.17
N ASP A 52 -8.79 -23.24 12.14
CA ASP A 52 -8.92 -24.55 12.79
C ASP A 52 -9.83 -25.54 12.03
N GLU A 53 -10.53 -25.11 10.96
CA GLU A 53 -11.35 -26.02 10.17
C GLU A 53 -10.47 -26.84 9.19
N THR A 54 -10.32 -28.15 9.44
CA THR A 54 -9.51 -29.08 8.61
C THR A 54 -10.01 -29.30 7.18
N LEU A 55 -11.22 -28.82 6.85
CA LEU A 55 -11.79 -28.86 5.51
C LEU A 55 -12.16 -27.44 5.09
N MET A 56 -11.34 -26.81 4.25
CA MET A 56 -11.62 -25.46 3.76
C MET A 56 -12.99 -25.41 3.08
N LYS A 57 -13.95 -24.72 3.71
CA LYS A 57 -15.25 -24.47 3.08
C LYS A 57 -15.06 -23.53 1.88
N VAL A 58 -15.95 -23.61 0.89
CA VAL A 58 -15.95 -22.74 -0.30
C VAL A 58 -15.91 -21.25 0.05
N GLY A 59 -16.51 -20.86 1.19
CA GLY A 59 -16.45 -19.49 1.71
C GLY A 59 -15.04 -19.04 2.12
N GLU A 60 -14.24 -19.93 2.73
CA GLU A 60 -12.86 -19.62 3.15
C GLU A 60 -11.92 -19.49 1.96
N LEU A 61 -12.13 -20.30 0.92
CA LEU A 61 -11.33 -20.22 -0.30
C LEU A 61 -11.46 -18.82 -0.96
N ASN A 62 -12.65 -18.22 -0.92
CA ASN A 62 -12.86 -16.86 -1.41
C ASN A 62 -12.10 -15.80 -0.59
N TRP A 63 -12.01 -15.97 0.72
CA TRP A 63 -11.23 -15.10 1.61
C TRP A 63 -9.73 -15.22 1.36
N TYR A 64 -9.23 -16.43 1.10
CA TYR A 64 -7.84 -16.65 0.69
C TYR A 64 -7.53 -15.98 -0.66
N TYR A 65 -8.44 -16.05 -1.64
CA TYR A 65 -8.28 -15.33 -2.89
C TYR A 65 -8.28 -13.81 -2.71
N LEU A 66 -9.17 -13.27 -1.86
CA LEU A 66 -9.19 -11.85 -1.52
C LEU A 66 -7.89 -11.42 -0.84
N LEU A 67 -7.42 -12.20 0.14
CA LEU A 67 -6.14 -11.98 0.82
C LEU A 67 -4.99 -11.95 -0.18
N TYR A 68 -4.94 -12.93 -1.08
CA TYR A 68 -3.90 -13.03 -2.07
C TYR A 68 -3.90 -11.83 -3.04
N VAL A 69 -5.06 -11.42 -3.56
CA VAL A 69 -5.16 -10.29 -4.49
C VAL A 69 -4.91 -8.95 -3.77
N PHE A 70 -5.64 -8.65 -2.70
CA PHE A 70 -5.51 -7.37 -1.99
C PHE A 70 -4.20 -7.27 -1.21
N GLY A 71 -3.67 -8.38 -0.70
CA GLY A 71 -2.35 -8.43 -0.07
C GLY A 71 -1.25 -8.11 -1.07
N SER A 72 -1.30 -8.71 -2.28
CA SER A 72 -0.35 -8.39 -3.36
C SER A 72 -0.43 -6.93 -3.77
N ILE A 73 -1.65 -6.40 -3.97
CA ILE A 73 -1.88 -5.00 -4.33
C ILE A 73 -1.41 -4.06 -3.21
N SER A 74 -1.66 -4.40 -1.95
CA SER A 74 -1.27 -3.61 -0.78
C SER A 74 0.25 -3.50 -0.68
N ILE A 75 1.00 -4.58 -0.92
CA ILE A 75 2.47 -4.55 -0.93
C ILE A 75 2.98 -3.60 -2.04
N ILE A 76 2.45 -3.73 -3.25
CA ILE A 76 2.84 -2.91 -4.40
C ILE A 76 2.53 -1.43 -4.14
N LEU A 77 1.32 -1.14 -3.68
CA LEU A 77 0.90 0.21 -3.28
C LEU A 77 1.77 0.75 -2.15
N GLY A 78 2.15 -0.09 -1.18
CA GLY A 78 3.05 0.26 -0.10
C GLY A 78 4.43 0.69 -0.59
N VAL A 79 5.02 -0.06 -1.53
CA VAL A 79 6.31 0.30 -2.15
C VAL A 79 6.22 1.61 -2.93
N ILE A 80 5.16 1.80 -3.73
CA ILE A 80 4.93 3.05 -4.47
C ILE A 80 4.79 4.21 -3.49
N ASN A 81 4.04 4.03 -2.41
CA ASN A 81 3.81 5.06 -1.41
C ASN A 81 5.12 5.41 -0.67
N LEU A 82 5.90 4.41 -0.27
CA LEU A 82 7.22 4.60 0.36
C LEU A 82 8.15 5.41 -0.55
N TRP A 83 8.17 5.09 -1.85
CA TRP A 83 9.00 5.81 -2.82
C TRP A 83 8.51 7.25 -3.05
N MET A 84 7.21 7.47 -3.00
CA MET A 84 6.59 8.79 -3.13
C MET A 84 6.87 9.71 -1.93
N TYR A 85 6.95 9.13 -0.73
CA TYR A 85 7.25 9.82 0.52
C TYR A 85 8.72 9.69 0.96
N LYS A 86 9.62 9.19 0.09
CA LYS A 86 11.04 8.96 0.45
C LYS A 86 11.71 10.19 1.08
N LYS A 87 11.52 11.39 0.53
CA LYS A 87 12.14 12.63 1.04
C LYS A 87 11.68 12.98 2.47
N PRO A 88 10.37 13.09 2.77
CA PRO A 88 9.93 13.34 4.15
C PRO A 88 10.18 12.17 5.10
N LEU A 89 10.21 10.92 4.63
CA LEU A 89 10.61 9.76 5.45
C LEU A 89 12.10 9.84 5.85
N TYR A 90 13.00 10.13 4.90
CA TYR A 90 14.41 10.35 5.23
C TYR A 90 14.58 11.51 6.20
N HIS A 91 13.82 12.60 6.07
CA HIS A 91 13.85 13.70 7.03
C HIS A 91 13.34 13.28 8.42
N LEU A 92 12.27 12.51 8.55
CA LEU A 92 11.79 12.01 9.86
C LEU A 92 12.75 11.01 10.53
N PHE A 93 13.47 10.23 9.74
CA PHE A 93 14.46 9.27 10.26
C PHE A 93 15.86 9.88 10.44
N ALA A 94 16.21 10.95 9.72
CA ALA A 94 17.47 11.68 9.83
C ALA A 94 17.41 12.86 10.81
N ASN A 95 16.26 13.52 10.99
CA ASN A 95 16.05 14.57 12.02
C ASN A 95 15.94 14.01 13.44
N LYS A 96 16.44 12.79 13.69
CA LYS A 96 16.74 12.40 15.06
C LYS A 96 18.12 12.87 15.54
N ASP A 97 19.00 13.33 14.64
CA ASP A 97 20.37 13.71 15.01
C ASP A 97 20.85 15.08 14.51
N GLU A 98 20.05 15.90 13.81
CA GLU A 98 20.48 17.25 13.41
C GLU A 98 19.34 18.27 13.56
N ASP A 99 18.95 18.53 14.81
CA ASP A 99 18.46 19.85 15.21
C ASP A 99 19.67 20.62 15.79
N GLU A 100 20.62 21.00 14.93
CA GLU A 100 21.52 22.12 15.20
C GLU A 100 21.19 23.25 14.21
N GLU A 101 20.55 24.26 14.79
CA GLU A 101 20.68 25.70 14.55
C GLU A 101 20.65 26.29 13.11
N ASP A 102 19.82 27.34 13.02
CA ASP A 102 19.94 28.52 12.17
C ASP A 102 19.53 28.41 10.68
N ASP A 103 18.51 29.15 10.26
CA ASP A 103 18.59 30.62 10.25
C ASP A 103 17.25 31.31 9.95
N ILE A 104 17.04 32.40 10.68
CA ILE A 104 16.08 33.47 10.43
C ILE A 104 16.61 34.29 9.23
N ASN A 105 15.77 34.51 8.22
CA ASN A 105 15.65 35.79 7.49
C ASN A 105 14.42 35.78 6.57
#